data_AF-A0A940PR24-F1
#
_entry.id   AF-A0A940PR24-F1
#
_cell.length_a   1.000
_cell.length_b   1.000
_cell.length_c   1.000
_cell.angle_alpha   90.00
_cell.angle_beta   90.00
_cell.angle_gamma   90.00
#
_symmetry.space_group_name_H-M   'P 1'
#
loop_
_entity.id
_entity.type
_entity.pdbx_description
1 polymer ?
#
loop_
_entity_poly.entity_id
_entity_poly.type
_entity_poly.pdbx_seq_one_letter_code
_entity_poly.pdbx_strand_id
1 'polypeptide(L)'
;MACKYKRRAYSGLAFCLVALLIYHNLRHPARKIPFFHYIPVEFREEDEGLQWVTYRACRKTYIFLYSAVPVGLVLIAFGRSIPIVPIAMLTLIGVVPLLFYWWELRKWHKGNE
;
A
#
# COMPACT_ATOMS: atom_id res chain seq x y z
N MET A 1 -42.24 -5.26 -15.50
CA MET A 1 -41.76 -3.96 -16.04
C MET A 1 -40.72 -3.25 -15.16
N ALA A 2 -40.72 -3.41 -13.82
CA ALA A 2 -39.80 -2.72 -12.90
C ALA A 2 -38.29 -2.91 -13.18
N CYS A 3 -37.87 -4.06 -13.73
CA CYS A 3 -36.47 -4.35 -14.05
C CYS A 3 -35.92 -3.48 -15.21
N LYS A 4 -36.74 -3.17 -16.23
CA LYS A 4 -36.32 -2.29 -17.34
C LYS A 4 -36.20 -0.83 -16.89
N TYR A 5 -37.04 -0.39 -15.96
CA TYR A 5 -37.00 0.96 -15.40
C TYR A 5 -35.74 1.18 -14.55
N LYS A 6 -35.41 0.23 -13.65
CA LYS A 6 -34.16 0.29 -12.87
C LYS A 6 -32.92 0.31 -13.78
N ARG A 7 -32.87 -0.51 -14.84
CA ARG A 7 -31.75 -0.49 -15.80
C ARG A 7 -31.60 0.86 -16.53
N ARG A 8 -32.72 1.51 -16.90
CA ARG A 8 -32.70 2.85 -17.52
C ARG A 8 -32.28 3.94 -16.53
N ALA A 9 -32.71 3.85 -15.27
CA ALA A 9 -32.31 4.80 -14.23
C ALA A 9 -30.80 4.69 -13.91
N TYR A 10 -30.27 3.48 -13.75
CA TYR A 10 -28.83 3.28 -13.50
C TYR A 10 -27.95 3.68 -14.68
N SER A 11 -28.39 3.45 -15.92
CA SER A 11 -27.65 3.92 -17.10
C SER A 11 -27.65 5.43 -17.23
N GLY A 12 -28.77 6.11 -16.90
CA GLY A 12 -28.82 7.57 -16.81
C GLY A 12 -27.89 8.12 -15.73
N LEU A 13 -27.90 7.53 -14.53
CA LEU A 13 -27.00 7.94 -13.44
C LEU A 13 -25.52 7.72 -13.80
N ALA A 14 -25.18 6.59 -14.43
CA ALA A 14 -23.83 6.34 -14.91
C ALA A 14 -23.41 7.39 -15.95
N PHE A 15 -24.26 7.73 -16.92
CA PHE A 15 -23.97 8.76 -17.91
C PHE A 15 -23.71 10.13 -17.27
N CYS A 16 -24.51 10.53 -16.27
CA CYS A 16 -24.30 11.77 -15.52
C CYS A 16 -22.95 11.79 -14.79
N LEU A 17 -22.56 10.68 -14.15
CA LEU A 17 -21.26 10.57 -13.46
C LEU A 17 -20.09 10.70 -14.44
N VAL A 18 -20.20 10.08 -15.63
CA VAL A 18 -19.20 10.18 -16.69
C VAL A 18 -19.07 11.61 -17.21
N ALA A 19 -20.19 12.30 -17.45
CA ALA A 19 -20.19 13.68 -17.90
C ALA A 19 -19.56 14.63 -16.86
N LEU A 20 -19.88 14.44 -15.57
CA LEU A 20 -19.26 15.20 -14.47
C LEU A 20 -17.75 14.96 -14.37
N LEU A 21 -17.31 13.72 -14.57
CA LEU A 21 -15.90 13.35 -14.55
C LEU A 21 -15.13 14.00 -15.70
N ILE A 22 -15.70 14.02 -16.92
CA ILE A 22 -15.12 14.72 -18.06
C ILE A 22 -15.04 16.23 -17.80
N TYR A 23 -16.12 16.83 -17.30
CA TYR A 23 -16.17 18.26 -16.97
C TYR A 23 -15.12 18.65 -15.92
N HIS A 24 -14.99 17.85 -14.86
CA HIS A 24 -13.98 18.04 -13.83
C HIS A 24 -12.56 17.98 -14.40
N ASN A 25 -12.26 16.98 -15.24
CA ASN A 25 -10.94 16.80 -15.85
C ASN A 25 -10.56 17.93 -16.83
N LEU A 26 -11.56 18.55 -17.48
CA LEU A 26 -11.35 19.74 -18.31
C LEU A 26 -11.05 20.99 -17.47
N ARG A 27 -11.72 21.15 -16.32
CA ARG A 27 -11.56 22.32 -15.45
C ARG A 27 -10.30 22.26 -14.58
N HIS A 28 -9.84 21.07 -14.22
CA HIS A 28 -8.67 20.85 -13.37
C HIS A 28 -7.60 19.99 -14.09
N PRO A 29 -6.90 20.56 -15.09
CA PRO A 29 -5.93 19.80 -15.90
C PRO A 29 -4.73 19.31 -15.08
N ALA A 30 -4.41 19.95 -13.96
CA ALA A 30 -3.35 19.54 -13.05
C ALA A 30 -3.74 18.35 -12.14
N ARG A 31 -5.04 18.10 -11.92
CA ARG A 31 -5.54 17.02 -11.04
C ARG A 31 -6.60 16.19 -11.74
N LYS A 32 -6.19 15.53 -12.83
CA LYS A 32 -7.08 14.65 -13.62
C LYS A 32 -7.42 13.39 -12.81
N ILE A 33 -8.69 13.02 -12.82
CA ILE A 33 -9.19 11.75 -12.30
C ILE A 33 -9.31 10.80 -13.48
N PRO A 34 -8.37 9.85 -13.66
CA PRO A 34 -8.46 8.88 -14.74
C PRO A 34 -9.62 7.91 -14.51
N PHE A 35 -10.22 7.44 -15.60
CA PHE A 35 -11.42 6.61 -15.57
C PHE A 35 -11.19 5.21 -15.01
N PHE A 36 -9.97 4.69 -15.16
CA PHE A 36 -9.53 3.41 -14.63
C PHE A 36 -8.37 3.66 -13.66
N HIS A 37 -8.69 3.76 -12.37
CA HIS A 37 -7.70 3.79 -11.31
C HIS A 37 -7.85 2.54 -10.44
N TYR A 38 -6.73 1.85 -10.23
CA TYR A 38 -6.64 0.72 -9.31
C TYR A 38 -6.57 1.17 -7.85
N ILE A 39 -6.24 2.44 -7.59
CA ILE A 39 -6.08 3.03 -6.27
C ILE A 39 -6.95 4.29 -6.20
N PRO A 40 -7.85 4.42 -5.22
CA PRO A 40 -8.68 5.61 -5.05
C PRO A 40 -7.81 6.80 -4.63
N VAL A 41 -8.24 8.02 -4.96
CA VAL A 41 -7.41 9.23 -4.84
C VAL A 41 -7.02 9.55 -3.38
N GLU A 42 -7.81 9.08 -2.43
CA GLU A 42 -7.59 9.23 -0.99
C GLU A 42 -6.38 8.42 -0.50
N PHE A 43 -6.00 7.35 -1.20
CA PHE A 43 -4.80 6.55 -0.91
C PHE A 43 -3.60 6.97 -1.75
N ARG A 44 -3.71 8.07 -2.50
CA ARG A 44 -2.58 8.61 -3.25
C ARG A 44 -1.71 9.44 -2.30
N GLU A 45 -0.53 8.93 -2.00
CA GLU A 45 0.50 9.70 -1.29
C GLU A 45 0.98 10.84 -2.20
N GLU A 46 0.43 12.04 -2.03
CA GLU A 46 0.82 13.23 -2.81
C GLU A 46 1.95 14.01 -2.14
N ASP A 47 2.28 13.67 -0.89
CA ASP A 47 3.37 14.29 -0.15
C ASP A 47 4.69 13.55 -0.44
N GLU A 48 5.57 14.20 -1.19
CA GLU A 48 6.91 13.69 -1.51
C GLU A 48 7.71 13.36 -0.25
N GLY A 49 7.52 14.11 0.84
CA GLY A 49 8.24 13.87 2.10
C GLY A 49 7.91 12.51 2.69
N LEU A 50 6.63 12.14 2.69
CA LEU A 50 6.17 10.83 3.16
C LEU A 50 6.60 9.70 2.22
N GLN A 51 6.59 9.93 0.90
CA GLN A 51 7.12 8.96 -0.07
C GLN A 51 8.60 8.63 0.18
N TRP A 52 9.42 9.61 0.57
CA TRP A 52 10.81 9.35 0.92
C TRP A 52 10.97 8.49 2.18
N VAL A 53 10.08 8.64 3.16
CA VAL A 53 10.04 7.81 4.38
C VAL A 53 9.67 6.38 4.04
N THR A 54 8.60 6.18 3.25
CA THR A 54 8.17 4.84 2.82
C THR A 54 9.27 4.17 1.98
N TYR A 55 9.92 4.91 1.07
CA TYR A 55 11.04 4.41 0.29
C TYR A 55 12.22 3.93 1.16
N ARG A 56 12.64 4.71 2.15
CA ARG A 56 13.74 4.33 3.06
C ARG A 56 13.38 3.12 3.91
N ALA A 57 12.15 3.07 4.43
CA ALA A 57 11.66 1.91 5.19
C ALA A 57 11.64 0.64 4.32
N CYS A 58 11.10 0.73 3.10
CA CYS A 58 11.08 -0.37 2.14
C CYS A 58 12.48 -0.86 1.78
N ARG A 59 13.45 0.04 1.59
CA ARG A 59 14.85 -0.34 1.31
C ARG A 59 15.45 -1.16 2.46
N LYS A 60 15.21 -0.77 3.71
CA LYS A 60 15.68 -1.52 4.90
C LYS A 60 15.02 -2.89 4.99
N THR A 61 13.70 -2.94 4.81
CA THR A 61 12.93 -4.19 4.80
C THR A 61 13.40 -5.14 3.71
N TYR A 62 13.69 -4.63 2.51
CA TYR A 62 14.19 -5.44 1.40
C TYR A 62 15.54 -6.10 1.73
N ILE A 63 16.51 -5.32 2.20
CA ILE A 63 17.84 -5.83 2.58
C ILE A 63 17.71 -6.88 3.70
N PHE A 64 16.87 -6.58 4.70
CA PHE A 64 16.59 -7.53 5.77
C PHE A 64 16.00 -8.82 5.24
N LEU A 65 14.93 -8.77 4.42
CA LEU A 65 14.29 -9.98 3.91
C LEU A 65 15.23 -10.80 3.02
N TYR A 66 16.02 -10.13 2.16
CA TYR A 66 17.02 -10.78 1.32
C TYR A 66 18.03 -11.62 2.14
N SER A 67 18.44 -11.11 3.30
CA SER A 67 19.37 -11.82 4.20
C SER A 67 18.67 -12.77 5.18
N ALA A 68 17.48 -12.44 5.66
CA ALA A 68 16.74 -13.18 6.67
C ALA A 68 16.15 -14.48 6.14
N VAL A 69 15.72 -14.52 4.87
CA VAL A 69 15.19 -15.74 4.24
C VAL A 69 16.23 -16.87 4.19
N PRO A 70 17.45 -16.68 3.62
CA PRO A 70 18.44 -17.74 3.59
C PRO A 70 18.93 -18.11 5.00
N VAL A 71 19.13 -17.13 5.90
CA VAL A 71 19.51 -17.40 7.29
C VAL A 71 18.43 -18.19 8.03
N GLY A 72 17.17 -17.80 7.87
CA GLY A 72 16.03 -18.49 8.47
C GLY A 72 15.90 -19.93 7.98
N LEU A 73 16.15 -20.17 6.69
CA LEU A 73 16.14 -21.51 6.10
C LEU A 73 17.22 -22.41 6.73
N VAL A 74 18.43 -21.90 6.90
CA VAL A 74 19.51 -22.59 7.60
C VAL A 74 19.11 -22.89 9.04
N LEU A 75 18.64 -21.89 9.79
CA LEU A 75 18.23 -22.07 11.20
C LEU A 75 17.10 -23.08 11.37
N ILE A 76 16.12 -23.11 10.46
CA ILE A 76 15.05 -24.10 10.46
C ILE A 76 15.59 -25.51 10.18
N ALA A 77 16.50 -25.65 9.22
CA ALA A 77 17.09 -26.95 8.87
C ALA A 77 17.90 -27.54 10.03
N PHE A 78 18.73 -26.73 10.71
CA PHE A 78 19.51 -27.15 11.87
C PHE A 78 18.66 -27.29 13.14
N GLY A 79 17.63 -26.47 13.29
CA GLY A 79 16.72 -26.45 14.43
C GLY A 79 15.55 -27.44 14.34
N ARG A 80 15.60 -28.44 13.46
CA ARG A 80 14.49 -29.38 13.18
C ARG A 80 13.91 -30.03 14.44
N SER A 81 14.73 -30.25 15.45
CA SER A 81 14.32 -30.86 16.73
C SER A 81 13.40 -29.97 17.57
N ILE A 82 13.37 -28.66 17.30
CA ILE A 82 12.65 -27.66 18.08
C ILE A 82 11.50 -27.10 17.22
N PRO A 83 10.24 -27.49 17.47
CA PRO A 83 9.11 -27.12 16.62
C PRO A 83 8.76 -25.62 16.64
N ILE A 84 9.31 -24.86 17.60
CA ILE A 84 9.07 -23.42 17.76
C ILE A 84 9.90 -22.58 16.77
N VAL A 85 11.01 -23.12 16.25
CA VAL A 85 11.97 -22.38 15.40
C VAL A 85 11.32 -21.75 14.14
N PRO A 86 10.49 -22.46 13.35
CA PRO A 86 9.85 -21.86 12.17
C PRO A 86 8.86 -20.75 12.53
N ILE A 87 8.13 -20.91 13.64
CA ILE A 87 7.16 -19.93 14.15
C ILE A 87 7.90 -18.67 14.61
N ALA A 88 9.00 -18.84 15.34
CA ALA A 88 9.86 -17.73 15.77
C ALA A 88 10.47 -16.99 14.57
N MET A 89 10.91 -17.70 13.53
CA MET A 89 11.44 -17.07 12.32
C MET A 89 10.36 -16.30 11.55
N LEU A 90 9.18 -16.89 11.35
CA LEU A 90 8.06 -16.21 10.67
C LEU A 90 7.61 -14.95 11.42
N THR A 91 7.50 -15.03 12.75
CA THR A 91 7.13 -13.88 13.57
C THR A 91 8.20 -12.79 13.50
N LEU A 92 9.49 -13.14 13.56
CA LEU A 92 10.58 -12.17 13.45
C LEU A 92 10.60 -11.50 12.06
N ILE A 93 10.41 -12.28 10.98
CA ILE A 93 10.33 -11.78 9.61
C ILE A 93 9.12 -10.85 9.43
N GLY A 94 8.00 -11.11 10.10
CA GLY A 94 6.80 -10.25 10.03
C GLY A 94 6.89 -8.97 10.86
N VAL A 95 7.48 -9.05 12.06
CA VAL A 95 7.53 -7.93 13.01
C VAL A 95 8.61 -6.91 12.66
N VAL A 96 9.80 -7.35 12.26
CA VAL A 96 10.93 -6.44 11.99
C VAL A 96 10.63 -5.38 10.90
N PRO A 97 9.98 -5.71 9.77
CA PRO A 97 9.57 -4.71 8.79
C PRO A 97 8.64 -3.62 9.34
N LEU A 98 7.71 -4.00 10.23
CA LEU A 98 6.81 -3.05 10.89
C LEU A 98 7.60 -2.11 11.82
N LEU A 99 8.62 -2.62 12.51
CA LEU A 99 9.50 -1.81 13.35
C LEU A 99 10.36 -0.85 12.52
N PHE A 100 10.89 -1.27 11.37
CA PHE A 100 11.64 -0.37 10.49
C PHE A 100 10.78 0.79 9.98
N TYR A 101 9.54 0.50 9.60
CA TYR A 101 8.59 1.55 9.23
C TYR A 101 8.33 2.50 10.39
N TRP A 102 8.00 1.97 11.57
CA TRP A 102 7.74 2.77 12.77
C TRP A 102 8.91 3.68 13.16
N TRP A 103 10.15 3.16 13.10
CA TRP A 103 11.33 3.94 13.42
C TRP A 103 11.63 5.03 12.40
N GLU A 104 11.48 4.74 11.10
CA GLU A 104 11.70 5.76 10.07
C GLU A 104 10.64 6.87 10.18
N LEU A 105 9.38 6.51 10.44
CA LEU A 105 8.30 7.46 10.64
C LEU A 105 8.54 8.36 11.87
N ARG A 106 8.91 7.76 13.02
CA ARG A 106 9.24 8.53 14.23
C ARG A 106 10.45 9.43 14.04
N LYS A 107 11.45 8.97 13.28
CA LYS A 107 12.63 9.78 12.97
C LYS A 107 12.27 10.99 12.10
N TRP A 108 11.41 10.80 11.11
CA TRP A 108 10.93 11.88 10.25
C TRP A 108 10.10 12.90 11.04
N HIS A 109 9.18 12.43 11.89
CA HIS A 109 8.34 13.32 12.71
C HIS A 109 9.18 14.22 13.63
N LYS A 110 10.14 13.64 14.38
CA LYS A 110 11.04 14.40 15.26
C LYS A 110 12.02 15.32 14.53
N GLY A 111 12.27 15.10 13.25
CA GLY A 111 13.20 15.90 12.46
C GLY A 111 12.56 17.12 11.80
N ASN A 112 11.22 17.16 11.76
CA ASN A 112 10.43 18.23 11.14
C ASN A 112 9.66 19.09 12.16
N GLU A 113 9.76 18.76 13.45
CA GLU A 113 9.40 19.61 14.59
C GLU A 113 10.55 20.58 14.91
#